data_AF-A0A7V9TGV1-F1
#
_entry.id   AF-A0A7V9TGV1-F1
#
_cell.length_a   1.000
_cell.length_b   1.000
_cell.length_c   1.000
_cell.angle_alpha   90.00
_cell.angle_beta   90.00
_cell.angle_gamma   90.00
#
_symmetry.space_group_name_H-M   'P 1'
#
loop_
_entity.id
_entity.type
_entity.pdbx_description
1 polymer ?
#
loop_
_entity_poly.entity_id
_entity_poly.type
_entity_poly.pdbx_seq_one_letter_code
_entity_poly.pdbx_strand_id
1 'polypeptide(L)'
;GNEPPRASNVEGFILVEGMREPMTYRLYRSPESFPLGFETYLPADMEPGDVASGEGESIRFVPTFGDPMTESGGLSITVPAGELSATDAQRMVREIAAGIGNVERVAGGGLTWALEEYRFQGETHVGSVALGRHDGRYFYVMTAYPAEIGDGFGPRAHRILGEWRWVDGSRLGS
;
A
#
# COMPACT_ATOMS: atom_id res chain seq x y z
N GLY A 1 19.53 13.40 15.18
CA GLY A 1 19.82 14.60 14.37
C GLY A 1 18.60 14.84 13.51
N ASN A 2 18.06 16.05 13.50
CA ASN A 2 16.83 16.35 12.77
C ASN A 2 17.12 16.27 11.27
N GLU A 3 16.53 15.31 10.55
CA GLU A 3 16.57 15.33 9.08
C GLU A 3 15.90 16.62 8.57
N PRO A 4 16.38 17.20 7.46
CA PRO A 4 15.73 18.35 6.86
C PRO A 4 14.28 18.00 6.47
N PRO A 5 13.36 18.99 6.53
CA PRO A 5 11.97 18.75 6.15
C PRO A 5 11.89 18.24 4.70
N ARG A 6 11.10 17.19 4.48
CA ARG A 6 10.90 16.61 3.15
C ARG A 6 10.27 17.64 2.22
N ALA A 7 10.81 17.72 1.00
CA ALA A 7 10.28 18.60 -0.03
C ALA A 7 8.86 18.18 -0.43
N SER A 8 7.99 19.15 -0.70
CA SER A 8 6.60 18.90 -1.10
C SER A 8 6.48 18.15 -2.42
N ASN A 9 7.45 18.33 -3.32
CA ASN A 9 7.56 17.59 -4.57
C ASN A 9 9.01 17.18 -4.80
N VAL A 10 9.20 16.03 -5.45
CA VAL A 10 10.50 15.57 -5.93
C VAL A 10 10.35 15.07 -7.36
N GLU A 11 11.32 15.41 -8.21
CA GLU A 11 11.42 14.85 -9.55
C GLU A 11 12.21 13.54 -9.51
N GLY A 12 11.80 12.59 -10.32
CA GLY A 12 12.50 11.32 -10.46
C GLY A 12 12.12 10.61 -11.73
N PHE A 13 12.25 9.29 -11.69
CA PHE A 13 11.95 8.44 -12.81
C PHE A 13 11.23 7.18 -12.34
N ILE A 14 10.33 6.69 -13.18
CA ILE A 14 9.68 5.42 -13.03
C ILE A 14 10.02 4.51 -14.21
N LEU A 15 10.01 3.20 -13.99
CA LEU A 15 10.20 2.20 -15.04
C LEU A 15 8.83 1.60 -15.35
N VAL A 16 8.26 1.86 -16.52
CA VAL A 16 6.97 1.32 -16.97
C VAL A 16 7.20 0.58 -18.27
N GLU A 17 6.77 -0.68 -18.36
CA GLU A 17 7.00 -1.53 -19.55
C GLU A 17 8.48 -1.57 -19.99
N GLY A 18 9.41 -1.48 -19.04
CA GLY A 18 10.85 -1.43 -19.30
C GLY A 18 11.39 -0.09 -19.81
N MET A 19 10.54 0.92 -19.98
CA MET A 19 10.93 2.28 -20.36
C MET A 19 11.07 3.18 -19.14
N ARG A 20 12.14 3.96 -19.11
CA ARG A 20 12.39 4.95 -18.04
C ARG A 20 11.72 6.26 -18.40
N GLU A 21 10.74 6.65 -17.60
CA GLU A 21 9.93 7.86 -17.81
C GLU A 21 10.15 8.86 -16.68
N PRO A 22 10.23 10.18 -16.96
CA PRO A 22 10.20 11.20 -15.94
C PRO A 22 8.90 11.12 -15.14
N MET A 23 9.00 11.26 -13.82
CA MET A 23 7.84 11.24 -12.93
C MET A 23 8.04 12.22 -11.79
N THR A 24 7.01 13.03 -11.54
CA THR A 24 6.93 13.88 -10.35
C THR A 24 6.26 13.09 -9.22
N TYR A 25 6.79 13.23 -8.01
CA TYR A 25 6.18 12.66 -6.81
C TYR A 25 5.87 13.75 -5.81
N ARG A 26 4.67 13.72 -5.25
CA ARG A 26 4.18 14.67 -4.25
C ARG A 26 4.20 14.05 -2.86
N LEU A 27 4.61 14.83 -1.87
CA LEU A 27 4.59 14.40 -0.49
C LEU A 27 3.13 14.29 -0.02
N TYR A 28 2.72 13.08 0.31
CA TYR A 28 1.45 12.78 0.96
C TYR A 28 1.68 12.63 2.46
N ARG A 29 0.76 13.19 3.25
CA ARG A 29 0.68 12.97 4.69
C ARG A 29 -0.70 12.44 5.02
N SER A 30 -0.77 11.37 5.80
CA SER A 30 -2.05 10.86 6.28
C SER A 30 -2.78 11.93 7.10
N PRO A 31 -4.12 11.96 7.11
CA PRO A 31 -4.88 12.77 8.05
C PRO A 31 -4.43 12.51 9.49
N GLU A 32 -4.51 13.53 10.35
CA GLU A 32 -4.19 13.41 11.79
C GLU A 32 -5.07 12.37 12.50
N SER A 33 -6.25 12.08 11.95
CA SER A 33 -7.16 11.04 12.46
C SER A 33 -6.71 9.62 12.16
N PHE A 34 -5.74 9.40 11.25
CA PHE A 34 -5.30 8.06 10.89
C PHE A 34 -4.42 7.46 12.00
N PRO A 35 -4.75 6.28 12.56
CA PRO A 35 -4.19 5.83 13.84
C PRO A 35 -2.67 5.65 13.90
N LEU A 36 -2.02 5.34 12.78
CA LEU A 36 -0.57 5.11 12.75
C LEU A 36 0.24 6.31 12.27
N GLY A 37 -0.39 7.31 11.62
CA GLY A 37 0.29 8.48 11.06
C GLY A 37 1.46 8.17 10.12
N PHE A 38 1.41 8.61 8.87
CA PHE A 38 2.56 8.43 7.98
C PHE A 38 2.68 9.54 6.94
N GLU A 39 3.85 9.55 6.30
CA GLU A 39 4.10 10.31 5.10
C GLU A 39 4.86 9.48 4.05
N THR A 40 4.57 9.73 2.78
CA THR A 40 5.21 9.05 1.65
C THR A 40 5.21 9.94 0.41
N TYR A 41 5.94 9.55 -0.62
CA TYR A 41 5.88 10.18 -1.94
C TYR A 41 4.90 9.44 -2.84
N LEU A 42 3.80 10.10 -3.18
CA LEU A 42 2.77 9.62 -4.07
C LEU A 42 3.10 10.03 -5.52
N PRO A 43 3.07 9.13 -6.50
CA PRO A 43 3.20 9.48 -7.92
C PRO A 43 2.13 10.49 -8.36
N ALA A 44 2.47 11.38 -9.31
CA ALA A 44 1.56 12.42 -9.80
C ALA A 44 0.30 11.88 -10.50
N ASP A 45 0.34 10.63 -10.95
CA ASP A 45 -0.78 9.90 -11.58
C ASP A 45 -1.47 8.92 -10.61
N MET A 46 -1.38 9.22 -9.31
CA MET A 46 -2.16 8.56 -8.28
C MET A 46 -2.80 9.59 -7.35
N GLU A 47 -4.02 9.31 -6.93
CA GLU A 47 -4.80 10.15 -6.03
C GLU A 47 -5.17 9.39 -4.75
N PRO A 48 -5.16 10.05 -3.57
CA PRO A 48 -5.78 9.46 -2.40
C PRO A 48 -7.29 9.34 -2.64
N GLY A 49 -7.81 8.14 -2.44
CA GLY A 49 -9.25 7.87 -2.38
C GLY A 49 -9.80 8.15 -0.97
N ASP A 50 -11.11 7.92 -0.83
CA ASP A 50 -11.81 8.11 0.43
C ASP A 50 -11.30 7.19 1.53
N VAL A 51 -11.32 7.72 2.76
CA VAL A 51 -11.07 6.94 3.98
C VAL A 51 -12.33 6.13 4.31
N ALA A 52 -12.23 4.81 4.27
CA ALA A 52 -13.29 3.92 4.73
C ALA A 52 -13.06 3.54 6.20
N SER A 53 -14.09 3.68 7.03
CA SER A 53 -14.03 3.53 8.50
C SER A 53 -14.77 2.31 9.05
N GLY A 54 -15.24 1.39 8.19
CA GLY A 54 -16.16 0.31 8.58
C GLY A 54 -15.51 -0.85 9.35
N GLU A 55 -14.41 -1.39 8.84
CA GLU A 55 -13.67 -2.53 9.43
C GLU A 55 -12.36 -2.10 10.11
N GLY A 56 -12.14 -0.79 10.18
CA GLY A 56 -10.88 -0.16 10.52
C GLY A 56 -10.75 1.15 9.77
N GLU A 57 -9.65 1.86 10.00
CA GLU A 57 -9.31 3.09 9.28
C GLU A 57 -8.45 2.73 8.07
N SER A 58 -8.88 3.10 6.87
CA SER A 58 -8.17 2.79 5.63
C SER A 58 -7.85 4.03 4.81
N ILE A 59 -6.65 4.10 4.25
CA ILE A 59 -6.27 5.08 3.23
C ILE A 59 -5.96 4.31 1.95
N ARG A 60 -6.61 4.69 0.85
CA ARG A 60 -6.37 4.10 -0.48
C ARG A 60 -5.70 5.11 -1.40
N PHE A 61 -4.76 4.65 -2.21
CA PHE A 61 -4.19 5.37 -3.34
C PHE A 61 -4.62 4.69 -4.63
N VAL A 62 -5.24 5.46 -5.50
CA VAL A 62 -5.92 4.99 -6.72
C VAL A 62 -5.17 5.54 -7.94
N PRO A 63 -4.88 4.72 -8.95
CA PRO A 63 -4.28 5.19 -10.19
C PRO A 63 -5.27 6.07 -10.96
N THR A 64 -4.76 7.16 -11.54
CA THR A 64 -5.49 8.03 -12.48
C THR A 64 -5.06 7.80 -13.93
N PHE A 65 -4.28 6.75 -14.17
CA PHE A 65 -3.90 6.24 -15.48
C PHE A 65 -4.60 4.90 -15.77
N GLY A 66 -4.67 4.51 -17.05
CA GLY A 66 -5.44 3.36 -17.50
C GLY A 66 -6.87 3.71 -17.88
N ASP A 67 -7.70 2.69 -18.14
CA ASP A 67 -9.10 2.88 -18.54
C ASP A 67 -9.97 3.26 -17.32
N PRO A 68 -10.65 4.42 -17.32
CA PRO A 68 -11.55 4.85 -16.24
C PRO A 68 -12.77 3.94 -16.02
N MET A 69 -13.13 3.10 -17.01
CA MET A 69 -14.30 2.21 -16.94
C MET A 69 -14.04 0.94 -16.11
N THR A 70 -12.78 0.62 -15.83
CA THR A 70 -12.41 -0.45 -14.90
C THR A 70 -12.33 0.13 -13.49
N GLU A 71 -13.06 -0.44 -12.54
CA GLU A 71 -12.92 -0.18 -11.10
C GLU A 71 -11.44 -0.14 -10.76
N SER A 72 -10.91 1.06 -10.61
CA SER A 72 -9.48 1.24 -10.64
C SER A 72 -8.89 0.57 -9.42
N GLY A 73 -7.88 -0.25 -9.64
CA GLY A 73 -7.12 -0.90 -8.59
C GLY A 73 -6.54 0.10 -7.59
N GLY A 74 -5.77 -0.36 -6.62
CA GLY A 74 -5.12 0.57 -5.72
C GLY A 74 -4.21 -0.10 -4.73
N LEU A 75 -3.47 0.76 -4.04
CA LEU A 75 -2.75 0.41 -2.83
C LEU A 75 -3.55 0.96 -1.66
N SER A 76 -3.94 0.14 -0.71
CA SER A 76 -4.49 0.61 0.56
C SER A 76 -3.61 0.23 1.72
N ILE A 77 -3.61 1.08 2.74
CA ILE A 77 -3.22 0.70 4.10
C ILE A 77 -4.48 0.70 4.95
N THR A 78 -4.63 -0.31 5.80
CA THR A 78 -5.72 -0.37 6.77
C THR A 78 -5.19 -0.71 8.15
N VAL A 79 -5.66 0.04 9.15
CA VAL A 79 -5.50 -0.27 10.56
C VAL A 79 -6.85 -0.83 11.05
N PRO A 80 -6.95 -2.15 11.32
CA PRO A 80 -8.18 -2.75 11.81
C PRO A 80 -8.69 -2.09 13.08
N ALA A 81 -10.01 -2.09 13.27
CA ALA A 81 -10.61 -1.61 14.50
C ALA A 81 -10.28 -2.53 15.69
N GLY A 82 -10.00 -1.94 16.85
CA GLY A 82 -9.70 -2.66 18.08
C GLY A 82 -8.29 -3.26 18.15
N GLU A 83 -8.02 -3.98 19.24
CA GLU A 83 -6.76 -4.72 19.41
C GLU A 83 -6.93 -6.15 18.90
N LEU A 84 -6.06 -6.55 17.97
CA LEU A 84 -6.02 -7.92 17.45
C LEU A 84 -4.91 -8.71 18.12
N SER A 85 -5.19 -9.99 18.41
CA SER A 85 -4.11 -10.94 18.68
C SER A 85 -3.31 -11.21 17.41
N ALA A 86 -2.07 -11.70 17.55
CA ALA A 86 -1.25 -12.09 16.40
C ALA A 86 -1.98 -13.11 15.51
N THR A 87 -2.60 -14.11 16.13
CA THR A 87 -3.35 -15.16 15.42
C THR A 87 -4.55 -14.60 14.67
N ASP A 88 -5.28 -13.66 15.26
CA ASP A 88 -6.44 -13.04 14.61
C ASP A 88 -6.01 -12.15 13.44
N ALA A 89 -4.95 -11.38 13.61
CA ALA A 89 -4.40 -10.54 12.54
C ALA A 89 -3.91 -11.37 11.34
N GLN A 90 -3.23 -12.49 11.60
CA GLN A 90 -2.79 -13.43 10.55
C GLN A 90 -3.97 -14.09 9.84
N ARG A 91 -5.01 -14.48 10.59
CA ARG A 91 -6.23 -15.08 10.03
C ARG A 91 -6.96 -14.08 9.13
N MET A 92 -7.11 -12.85 9.60
CA MET A 92 -7.78 -11.77 8.88
C MET A 92 -7.16 -11.53 7.50
N VAL A 93 -5.83 -11.34 7.39
CA VAL A 93 -5.20 -11.10 6.07
C VAL A 93 -5.33 -12.30 5.12
N ARG A 94 -5.32 -13.53 5.66
CA ARG A 94 -5.56 -14.73 4.86
C ARG A 94 -7.00 -14.78 4.33
N GLU A 95 -7.97 -14.44 5.17
CA GLU A 95 -9.39 -14.42 4.81
C GLU A 95 -9.69 -13.32 3.78
N ILE A 96 -9.08 -12.13 3.92
CA ILE A 96 -9.16 -11.06 2.92
C ILE A 96 -8.67 -11.56 1.56
N ALA A 97 -7.48 -12.17 1.49
CA ALA A 97 -6.95 -12.71 0.24
C ALA A 97 -7.89 -13.79 -0.36
N ALA A 98 -8.39 -14.68 0.49
CA ALA A 98 -9.24 -15.80 0.08
C ALA A 98 -10.63 -15.37 -0.38
N GLY A 99 -11.13 -14.22 0.12
CA GLY A 99 -12.37 -13.62 -0.33
C GLY A 99 -12.30 -13.06 -1.75
N ILE A 100 -11.10 -12.78 -2.27
CA ILE A 100 -10.91 -12.21 -3.63
C ILE A 100 -10.73 -13.30 -4.68
N GLY A 101 -10.01 -14.39 -4.36
CA GLY A 101 -9.77 -15.46 -5.34
C GLY A 101 -8.79 -16.52 -4.88
N ASN A 102 -8.05 -17.10 -5.83
CA ASN A 102 -7.04 -18.12 -5.56
C ASN A 102 -5.88 -17.49 -4.78
N VAL A 103 -5.50 -18.10 -3.66
CA VAL A 103 -4.49 -17.54 -2.74
C VAL A 103 -3.24 -18.39 -2.67
N GLU A 104 -2.09 -17.73 -2.68
CA GLU A 104 -0.80 -18.30 -2.37
C GLU A 104 -0.13 -17.52 -1.23
N ARG A 105 0.40 -18.22 -0.23
CA ARG A 105 1.24 -17.60 0.80
C ARG A 105 2.65 -17.38 0.24
N VAL A 106 3.17 -16.17 0.38
CA VAL A 106 4.52 -15.83 -0.08
C VAL A 106 5.53 -16.29 0.96
N ALA A 107 6.25 -17.38 0.67
CA ALA A 107 7.29 -17.91 1.55
C ALA A 107 8.66 -17.31 1.22
N GLY A 108 9.42 -16.91 2.25
CA GLY A 108 10.86 -16.69 2.12
C GLY A 108 11.33 -15.32 1.63
N GLY A 109 10.55 -14.25 1.83
CA GLY A 109 11.02 -12.88 1.63
C GLY A 109 10.29 -12.13 0.53
N GLY A 110 8.98 -11.93 0.72
CA GLY A 110 8.24 -10.87 0.04
C GLY A 110 8.66 -9.49 0.58
N LEU A 111 7.69 -8.65 0.93
CA LEU A 111 7.96 -7.39 1.61
C LEU A 111 8.70 -7.65 2.93
N THR A 112 9.92 -7.13 3.08
CA THR A 112 10.82 -7.47 4.21
C THR A 112 10.27 -7.07 5.58
N TRP A 113 9.31 -6.15 5.60
CA TRP A 113 8.63 -5.67 6.79
C TRP A 113 7.38 -6.46 7.14
N ALA A 114 6.90 -7.30 6.22
CA ALA A 114 5.67 -8.04 6.39
C ALA A 114 5.89 -9.27 7.28
N LEU A 115 5.01 -9.42 8.27
CA LEU A 115 4.91 -10.59 9.13
C LEU A 115 4.30 -11.77 8.36
N GLU A 116 3.36 -11.48 7.48
CA GLU A 116 2.71 -12.44 6.57
C GLU A 116 2.38 -11.73 5.25
N GLU A 117 2.49 -12.44 4.13
CA GLU A 117 2.08 -11.94 2.82
C GLU A 117 1.37 -13.03 2.04
N TYR A 118 0.25 -12.65 1.42
CA TYR A 118 -0.53 -13.52 0.54
C TYR A 118 -0.70 -12.83 -0.81
N ARG A 119 -0.46 -13.56 -1.89
CA ARG A 119 -0.85 -13.15 -3.24
C ARG A 119 -2.19 -13.76 -3.58
N PHE A 120 -2.99 -13.03 -4.34
CA PHE A 120 -4.27 -13.52 -4.82
C PHE A 120 -4.49 -13.23 -6.30
N GLN A 121 -5.29 -14.08 -6.93
CA GLN A 121 -5.78 -13.91 -8.29
C GLN A 121 -7.29 -14.20 -8.30
N GLY A 122 -8.07 -13.13 -8.44
CA GLY A 122 -9.52 -13.18 -8.67
C GLY A 122 -9.88 -13.10 -10.15
N GLU A 123 -11.17 -12.96 -10.44
CA GLU A 123 -11.67 -12.86 -11.82
C GLU A 123 -11.27 -11.54 -12.50
N THR A 124 -11.32 -10.43 -11.75
CA THR A 124 -11.07 -9.08 -12.28
C THR A 124 -9.81 -8.42 -11.73
N HIS A 125 -9.28 -8.93 -10.61
CA HIS A 125 -8.16 -8.30 -9.91
C HIS A 125 -7.10 -9.33 -9.50
N VAL A 126 -5.85 -8.91 -9.61
CA VAL A 126 -4.68 -9.59 -9.03
C VAL A 126 -4.06 -8.69 -7.97
N GLY A 127 -3.30 -9.28 -7.05
CA GLY A 127 -2.70 -8.49 -6.01
C GLY A 127 -2.09 -9.26 -4.86
N SER A 128 -1.91 -8.55 -3.76
CA SER A 128 -1.39 -9.10 -2.51
C SER A 128 -1.90 -8.34 -1.30
N VAL A 129 -1.92 -9.01 -0.17
CA VAL A 129 -2.15 -8.42 1.15
C VAL A 129 -1.00 -8.82 2.07
N ALA A 130 -0.41 -7.83 2.74
CA ALA A 130 0.73 -7.98 3.61
C ALA A 130 0.43 -7.43 5.00
N LEU A 131 0.60 -8.26 6.03
CA LEU A 131 0.42 -7.90 7.43
C LEU A 131 1.69 -7.27 7.97
N GLY A 132 1.57 -6.09 8.58
CA GLY A 132 2.64 -5.45 9.34
C GLY A 132 2.23 -5.16 10.78
N ARG A 133 3.20 -4.74 11.57
CA ARG A 133 2.97 -4.24 12.93
C ARG A 133 3.84 -3.02 13.18
N HIS A 134 3.25 -1.96 13.70
CA HIS A 134 3.94 -0.73 14.06
C HIS A 134 3.26 -0.11 15.29
N ASP A 135 4.07 0.44 16.20
CA ASP A 135 3.61 1.00 17.49
C ASP A 135 2.57 0.12 18.22
N GLY A 136 2.87 -1.18 18.33
CA GLY A 136 2.01 -2.15 18.99
C GLY A 136 0.76 -2.57 18.20
N ARG A 137 0.32 -1.83 17.18
CA ARG A 137 -0.88 -2.09 16.37
C ARG A 137 -0.56 -2.87 15.11
N TYR A 138 -1.48 -3.75 14.72
CA TYR A 138 -1.44 -4.39 13.41
C TYR A 138 -1.99 -3.46 12.35
N PHE A 139 -1.42 -3.54 11.16
CA PHE A 139 -1.95 -2.94 9.95
C PHE A 139 -1.76 -3.93 8.81
N TYR A 140 -2.49 -3.76 7.72
CA TYR A 140 -2.18 -4.45 6.48
C TYR A 140 -2.10 -3.48 5.31
N VAL A 141 -1.24 -3.81 4.35
CA VAL A 141 -1.22 -3.14 3.05
C VAL A 141 -1.79 -4.11 2.03
N MET A 142 -2.72 -3.64 1.22
CA MET A 142 -3.26 -4.41 0.11
C MET A 142 -2.97 -3.69 -1.19
N THR A 143 -2.47 -4.41 -2.18
CA THR A 143 -2.52 -4.01 -3.58
C THR A 143 -3.53 -4.89 -4.29
N ALA A 144 -4.47 -4.30 -5.02
CA ALA A 144 -5.42 -5.03 -5.85
C ALA A 144 -5.64 -4.24 -7.13
N TYR A 145 -5.44 -4.82 -8.30
CA TYR A 145 -5.57 -4.11 -9.57
C TYR A 145 -5.89 -5.06 -10.74
N PRO A 146 -6.51 -4.56 -11.83
CA PRO A 146 -6.65 -5.31 -13.07
C PRO A 146 -5.28 -5.71 -13.63
N ALA A 147 -5.12 -6.94 -14.11
CA ALA A 147 -3.83 -7.46 -14.56
C ALA A 147 -3.21 -6.59 -15.69
N GLU A 148 -4.07 -5.96 -16.48
CA GLU A 148 -3.73 -5.10 -17.62
C GLU A 148 -2.91 -3.87 -17.23
N ILE A 149 -3.01 -3.38 -15.98
CA ILE A 149 -2.24 -2.22 -15.51
C ILE A 149 -1.03 -2.62 -14.65
N GLY A 150 -0.72 -3.92 -14.53
CA GLY A 150 0.30 -4.42 -13.61
C GLY A 150 1.70 -3.86 -13.84
N ASP A 151 2.12 -3.73 -15.10
CA ASP A 151 3.44 -3.22 -15.48
C ASP A 151 3.62 -1.74 -15.11
N GLY A 152 2.53 -0.97 -15.05
CA GLY A 152 2.53 0.40 -14.56
C GLY A 152 2.31 0.51 -13.04
N PHE A 153 1.44 -0.32 -12.48
CA PHE A 153 1.03 -0.20 -11.09
C PHE A 153 2.12 -0.65 -10.11
N GLY A 154 2.79 -1.78 -10.37
CA GLY A 154 3.82 -2.33 -9.48
C GLY A 154 4.94 -1.34 -9.12
N PRO A 155 5.57 -0.67 -10.10
CA PRO A 155 6.59 0.36 -9.86
C PRO A 155 6.10 1.54 -9.01
N ARG A 156 4.82 1.94 -9.17
CA ARG A 156 4.20 3.04 -8.40
C ARG A 156 3.95 2.63 -6.95
N ALA A 157 3.39 1.44 -6.73
CA ALA A 157 3.23 0.85 -5.41
C ALA A 157 4.58 0.70 -4.69
N HIS A 158 5.60 0.20 -5.39
CA HIS A 158 6.96 0.06 -4.85
C HIS A 158 7.53 1.40 -4.39
N ARG A 159 7.33 2.47 -5.16
CA ARG A 159 7.76 3.83 -4.77
C ARG A 159 7.07 4.30 -3.50
N ILE A 160 5.75 4.15 -3.40
CA ILE A 160 4.97 4.55 -2.22
C ILE A 160 5.46 3.82 -0.97
N LEU A 161 5.68 2.50 -1.06
CA LEU A 161 6.14 1.71 0.09
C LEU A 161 7.62 1.98 0.43
N GLY A 162 8.47 2.21 -0.56
CA GLY A 162 9.89 2.50 -0.36
C GLY A 162 10.18 3.87 0.26
N GLU A 163 9.27 4.83 0.07
CA GLU A 163 9.36 6.20 0.62
C GLU A 163 8.54 6.39 1.91
N TRP A 164 7.95 5.32 2.41
CA TRP A 164 7.10 5.33 3.59
C TRP A 164 7.88 5.66 4.86
N ARG A 165 7.38 6.63 5.61
CA ARG A 165 7.87 7.00 6.93
C ARG A 165 6.70 7.16 7.89
N TRP A 166 6.79 6.52 9.03
CA TRP A 166 5.89 6.75 10.15
C TRP A 166 6.14 8.12 10.77
N VAL A 167 5.17 8.66 11.49
CA VAL A 167 5.30 9.98 12.16
C VAL A 167 6.40 10.03 13.21
N ASP A 168 6.80 8.87 13.75
CA ASP A 168 7.96 8.75 14.65
C ASP A 168 9.31 8.81 13.92
N GLY A 169 9.29 8.94 12.59
CA GLY A 169 10.47 9.02 11.71
C GLY A 169 11.02 7.67 11.26
N SER A 170 10.48 6.57 11.77
CA SER A 170 10.89 5.21 11.41
C SER A 170 10.36 4.84 10.00
N ARG A 171 11.04 3.90 9.35
CA ARG A 171 10.64 3.43 8.01
C ARG A 171 9.68 2.26 8.13
N LEU A 172 8.99 1.95 7.04
CA LEU A 172 8.21 0.73 6.95
C LEU A 172 9.14 -0.49 7.13
N GLY A 173 9.01 -1.17 8.26
CA GLY A 173 9.83 -2.34 8.63
C GLY A 173 11.07 -2.11 9.48
N SER A 174 11.31 -0.90 9.96
CA SER A 174 12.38 -0.63 10.93
C SER A 174 11.95 -0.89 12.38
#